data_AF-A0A5J4UE99-F1
#
_entry.id   AF-A0A5J4UE99-F1
#
_cell.length_a   1.000
_cell.length_b   1.000
_cell.length_c   1.000
_cell.angle_alpha   90.00
_cell.angle_beta   90.00
_cell.angle_gamma   90.00
#
_symmetry.space_group_name_H-M   'P 1'
#
loop_
_entity.id
_entity.type
_entity.pdbx_description
1 polymer ?
#
loop_
_entity_poly.entity_id
_entity_poly.type
_entity_poly.pdbx_seq_one_letter_code
_entity_poly.pdbx_strand_id
1 'polypeptide(L)'
;EVENLMDTSVQVRHTQQIPSIEDVKVDGKIFTHTKENDNRAIILFDPVIKSGIVRFEVLGINKLTKVGIADESVHYDRNEDSDARGWEKTVEYHRNLGLRHIGTFIPTKEYHDGDRVAMEINMNNEFRTLRFFVNDVELKSYVICLPNAVRFWVCLNIKDSSFKLLKFETLSKQTEITHRLHEWQWGNFWNKPKKQCSIQ
;
A
#
# COMPACT_ATOMS: atom_id res chain seq x y z
N GLU A 1 2.73 -6.28 -39.96
CA GLU A 1 2.42 -7.07 -38.76
C GLU A 1 2.77 -6.20 -37.56
N VAL A 2 1.77 -5.75 -36.81
CA VAL A 2 2.00 -4.95 -35.61
C VAL A 2 2.08 -5.96 -34.48
N GLU A 3 3.27 -6.17 -33.92
CA GLU A 3 3.44 -6.99 -32.73
C GLU A 3 2.49 -6.46 -31.65
N ASN A 4 1.51 -7.30 -31.31
CA ASN A 4 0.64 -7.11 -30.19
C ASN A 4 1.54 -7.27 -28.95
N LEU A 5 2.18 -6.18 -28.51
CA LEU A 5 2.85 -6.10 -27.22
C LEU A 5 1.76 -6.32 -26.16
N MET A 6 1.47 -7.59 -25.88
CA MET A 6 0.62 -7.96 -24.75
C MET A 6 1.27 -7.33 -23.53
N ASP A 7 0.53 -6.50 -22.81
CA ASP A 7 0.94 -6.02 -21.51
C ASP A 7 1.03 -7.26 -20.61
N THR A 8 2.25 -7.78 -20.45
CA THR A 8 2.50 -9.04 -19.76
C THR A 8 2.79 -8.74 -18.30
N SER A 9 1.98 -9.34 -17.41
CA SER A 9 2.31 -9.44 -16.00
C SER A 9 2.79 -10.85 -15.65
N VAL A 10 3.70 -10.94 -14.68
CA VAL A 10 4.20 -12.22 -14.17
C VAL A 10 3.99 -12.27 -12.66
N GLN A 11 3.33 -13.33 -12.20
CA GLN A 11 3.09 -13.54 -10.77
C GLN A 11 4.43 -13.64 -10.01
N VAL A 12 4.57 -12.80 -8.98
CA VAL A 12 5.68 -12.85 -8.03
C VAL A 12 5.40 -13.98 -7.03
N ARG A 13 6.38 -14.88 -6.89
CA ARG A 13 6.41 -15.83 -5.78
C ARG A 13 6.63 -15.05 -4.49
N HIS A 14 5.77 -15.27 -3.51
CA HIS A 14 5.75 -14.46 -2.30
C HIS A 14 5.55 -15.31 -1.05
N THR A 15 5.94 -14.73 0.08
CA THR A 15 5.66 -15.23 1.42
C THR A 15 5.19 -14.06 2.29
N GLN A 16 4.40 -14.37 3.31
CA GLN A 16 3.91 -13.40 4.28
C GLN A 16 4.68 -13.52 5.60
N GLN A 17 4.98 -12.38 6.22
CA GLN A 17 5.44 -12.30 7.60
C GLN A 17 4.24 -11.91 8.46
N ILE A 18 3.67 -12.90 9.14
CA ILE A 18 2.55 -12.71 10.07
C ILE A 18 3.14 -12.59 11.48
N PRO A 19 2.89 -11.49 12.22
CA PRO A 19 3.48 -11.29 13.55
C PRO A 19 3.07 -12.38 14.56
N SER A 20 1.86 -12.91 14.45
CA SER A 20 1.38 -14.02 15.28
C SER A 20 0.28 -14.82 14.58
N ILE A 21 0.42 -16.14 14.56
CA ILE A 21 -0.58 -17.07 14.02
C ILE A 21 -1.86 -17.15 14.87
N GLU A 22 -1.82 -16.64 16.10
CA GLU A 22 -3.00 -16.54 16.98
C GLU A 22 -3.93 -15.38 16.58
N ASP A 23 -3.39 -14.36 15.90
CA ASP A 23 -4.09 -13.12 15.57
C ASP A 23 -4.64 -13.15 14.14
N VAL A 24 -4.02 -13.90 13.22
CA VAL A 24 -4.42 -13.98 11.81
C VAL A 24 -4.56 -15.42 11.36
N LYS A 25 -5.75 -15.76 10.85
CA LYS A 25 -5.99 -17.00 10.11
C LYS A 25 -5.77 -16.76 8.63
N VAL A 26 -5.09 -17.71 7.98
CA VAL A 26 -4.85 -17.70 6.54
C VAL A 26 -5.53 -18.90 5.89
N ASP A 27 -6.40 -18.64 4.92
CA ASP A 27 -7.04 -19.66 4.09
C ASP A 27 -6.77 -19.34 2.61
N GLY A 28 -5.77 -20.02 2.04
CA GLY A 28 -5.27 -19.74 0.70
C GLY A 28 -4.74 -18.30 0.57
N LYS A 29 -5.51 -17.45 -0.12
CA LYS A 29 -5.18 -16.02 -0.33
C LYS A 29 -5.99 -15.08 0.57
N ILE A 30 -6.80 -15.62 1.48
CA ILE A 30 -7.65 -14.86 2.39
C ILE A 30 -6.98 -14.78 3.76
N PHE A 31 -6.91 -13.58 4.30
CA PHE A 31 -6.32 -13.29 5.61
C PHE A 31 -7.40 -12.67 6.48
N THR A 32 -7.62 -13.23 7.67
CA THR A 32 -8.70 -12.84 8.57
C THR A 32 -8.19 -12.67 9.99
N HIS A 33 -8.44 -11.51 10.58
CA HIS A 33 -8.18 -11.26 11.99
C HIS A 33 -9.09 -12.15 12.85
N THR A 34 -8.53 -12.75 13.90
CA THR A 34 -9.34 -13.59 14.79
C THR A 34 -10.29 -12.76 15.66
N LYS A 35 -11.29 -13.43 16.25
CA LYS A 35 -12.20 -12.82 17.23
C LYS A 35 -11.64 -12.84 18.66
N GLU A 36 -10.56 -13.58 18.87
CA GLU A 36 -10.05 -13.95 20.20
C GLU A 36 -9.25 -12.83 20.88
N ASN A 37 -8.85 -11.80 20.13
CA ASN A 37 -8.10 -10.68 20.67
C ASN A 37 -8.33 -9.38 19.86
N ASP A 38 -7.79 -8.28 20.36
CA ASP A 38 -7.84 -6.94 19.75
C ASP A 38 -6.44 -6.46 19.32
N ASN A 39 -5.49 -7.39 19.09
CA ASN A 39 -4.15 -7.02 18.68
C ASN A 39 -4.17 -6.39 17.28
N ARG A 40 -3.22 -5.51 16.99
CA ARG A 40 -2.92 -5.12 15.61
C ARG A 40 -2.06 -6.21 14.97
N ALA A 41 -2.39 -6.56 13.73
CA ALA A 41 -1.59 -7.47 12.91
C ALA A 41 -1.24 -6.79 11.59
N ILE A 42 0.02 -6.36 11.45
CA ILE A 42 0.57 -5.84 10.21
C ILE A 42 1.34 -6.96 9.51
N ILE A 43 0.83 -7.35 8.35
CA ILE A 43 1.39 -8.45 7.57
C ILE A 43 2.28 -7.87 6.49
N LEU A 44 3.58 -8.18 6.53
CA LEU A 44 4.53 -7.82 5.48
C LEU A 44 4.56 -8.91 4.41
N PHE A 45 4.79 -8.53 3.15
CA PHE A 45 4.90 -9.45 2.03
C PHE A 45 6.31 -9.40 1.43
N ASP A 46 6.96 -10.55 1.36
CA ASP A 46 8.21 -10.78 0.64
C ASP A 46 7.92 -11.27 -0.79
N PRO A 47 8.81 -11.01 -1.76
CA PRO A 47 10.15 -10.45 -1.59
C PRO A 47 10.12 -8.93 -1.34
N VAL A 48 11.21 -8.45 -0.74
CA VAL A 48 11.57 -7.03 -0.81
C VAL A 48 11.72 -6.64 -2.27
N ILE A 49 11.09 -5.55 -2.67
CA ILE A 49 11.15 -5.03 -4.03
C ILE A 49 12.28 -4.03 -4.14
N LYS A 50 13.27 -4.35 -4.97
CA LYS A 50 14.49 -3.55 -5.19
C LYS A 50 14.60 -2.98 -6.60
N SER A 51 13.84 -3.54 -7.54
CA SER A 51 13.85 -3.18 -8.96
C SER A 51 12.54 -3.61 -9.61
N GLY A 52 12.33 -3.15 -10.85
CA GLY A 52 11.15 -3.48 -11.64
C GLY A 52 9.93 -2.61 -11.34
N ILE A 53 8.85 -2.92 -12.05
CA ILE A 53 7.53 -2.36 -11.81
C ILE A 53 6.68 -3.48 -11.21
N VAL A 54 6.10 -3.23 -10.04
CA VAL A 54 5.39 -4.28 -9.27
C VAL A 54 4.04 -3.77 -8.85
N ARG A 55 3.01 -4.58 -9.09
CA ARG A 55 1.64 -4.33 -8.64
C ARG A 55 1.27 -5.31 -7.54
N PHE A 56 0.80 -4.77 -6.42
CA PHE A 56 0.22 -5.50 -5.31
C PHE A 56 -1.22 -5.07 -5.13
N GLU A 57 -2.17 -6.00 -5.18
CA GLU A 57 -3.60 -5.69 -5.17
C GLU A 57 -4.35 -6.60 -4.21
N VAL A 58 -5.18 -6.00 -3.37
CA VAL A 58 -6.02 -6.70 -2.39
C VAL A 58 -7.48 -6.33 -2.56
N LEU A 59 -8.37 -7.26 -2.25
CA LEU A 59 -9.79 -7.04 -2.06
C LEU A 59 -10.07 -6.89 -0.57
N GLY A 60 -10.60 -5.75 -0.14
CA GLY A 60 -11.10 -5.61 1.24
C GLY A 60 -12.40 -6.40 1.39
N ILE A 61 -12.39 -7.51 2.13
CA ILE A 61 -13.61 -8.33 2.32
C ILE A 61 -14.47 -7.72 3.42
N ASN A 62 -13.86 -7.39 4.54
CA ASN A 62 -14.56 -6.86 5.71
C ASN A 62 -13.61 -5.95 6.49
N LYS A 63 -14.02 -4.70 6.74
CA LYS A 63 -13.34 -3.74 7.63
C LYS A 63 -11.81 -3.62 7.41
N LEU A 64 -11.32 -3.71 6.17
CA LEU A 64 -9.92 -3.47 5.86
C LEU A 64 -9.60 -1.98 6.06
N THR A 65 -8.72 -1.64 7.00
CA THR A 65 -8.49 -0.26 7.46
C THR A 65 -7.30 0.43 6.81
N LYS A 66 -6.17 -0.26 6.64
CA LYS A 66 -4.93 0.32 6.12
C LYS A 66 -4.16 -0.67 5.25
N VAL A 67 -3.55 -0.15 4.19
CA VAL A 67 -2.53 -0.83 3.36
C VAL A 67 -1.36 0.12 3.15
N GLY A 68 -0.20 -0.38 2.75
CA GLY A 68 0.92 0.50 2.46
C GLY A 68 2.20 -0.20 2.05
N ILE A 69 3.29 0.57 2.09
CA ILE A 69 4.65 0.07 1.94
C ILE A 69 5.52 0.46 3.14
N ALA A 70 6.58 -0.30 3.37
CA ALA A 70 7.57 -0.05 4.40
C ALA A 70 8.98 -0.21 3.83
N ASP A 71 9.93 0.54 4.37
CA ASP A 71 11.36 0.37 4.11
C ASP A 71 11.81 -1.07 4.44
N GLU A 72 12.85 -1.57 3.74
CA GLU A 72 13.30 -2.97 3.92
C GLU A 72 13.81 -3.28 5.35
N SER A 73 14.18 -2.27 6.14
CA SER A 73 14.58 -2.45 7.54
C SER A 73 13.42 -2.69 8.50
N VAL A 74 12.17 -2.50 8.06
CA VAL A 74 11.00 -2.62 8.92
C VAL A 74 10.60 -4.09 9.12
N HIS A 75 10.39 -4.43 10.39
CA HIS A 75 9.78 -5.67 10.85
C HIS A 75 8.81 -5.31 11.98
N TYR A 76 7.70 -6.03 12.07
CA TYR A 76 6.66 -5.81 13.07
C TYR A 76 6.51 -7.02 13.98
N ASP A 77 6.58 -6.76 15.28
CA ASP A 77 6.20 -7.71 16.32
C ASP A 77 4.68 -7.68 16.55
N ARG A 78 4.20 -8.62 17.36
CA ARG A 78 2.78 -8.75 17.70
C ARG A 78 2.24 -7.44 18.31
N ASN A 79 1.07 -7.00 17.84
CA ASN A 79 0.35 -5.82 18.35
C ASN A 79 1.03 -4.45 18.11
N GLU A 80 1.99 -4.38 17.21
CA GLU A 80 2.58 -3.11 16.76
C GLU A 80 1.73 -2.42 15.67
N ASP A 81 1.79 -1.08 15.61
CA ASP A 81 1.17 -0.28 14.54
C ASP A 81 2.20 0.10 13.45
N SER A 82 1.74 0.70 12.36
CA SER A 82 2.52 0.97 11.15
C SER A 82 3.69 1.96 11.35
N ASP A 83 3.70 2.65 12.48
CA ASP A 83 4.73 3.61 12.87
C ASP A 83 5.63 3.12 14.01
N ALA A 84 5.55 1.85 14.39
CA ALA A 84 6.40 1.27 15.45
C ALA A 84 7.91 1.38 15.18
N ARG A 85 8.30 1.69 13.93
CA ARG A 85 9.68 1.97 13.52
C ARG A 85 9.88 3.39 12.97
N GLY A 86 8.93 4.28 13.20
CA GLY A 86 8.93 5.67 12.74
C GLY A 86 8.12 5.91 11.47
N TRP A 87 7.42 7.04 11.41
CA TRP A 87 6.61 7.47 10.25
C TRP A 87 7.45 7.71 8.99
N GLU A 88 8.75 7.96 9.16
CA GLU A 88 9.73 8.15 8.08
C GLU A 88 10.07 6.85 7.34
N LYS A 89 9.65 5.69 7.86
CA LYS A 89 9.93 4.38 7.28
C LYS A 89 8.76 3.75 6.54
N THR A 90 7.58 4.39 6.52
CA THR A 90 6.37 3.79 5.95
C THR A 90 5.52 4.81 5.21
N VAL A 91 4.80 4.36 4.19
CA VAL A 91 3.66 5.09 3.62
C VAL A 91 2.43 4.26 3.88
N GLU A 92 1.39 4.87 4.44
CA GLU A 92 0.09 4.24 4.65
C GLU A 92 -1.00 4.90 3.81
N TYR A 93 -1.94 4.07 3.39
CA TYR A 93 -3.22 4.48 2.82
C TYR A 93 -4.36 3.99 3.72
N HIS A 94 -4.90 4.93 4.50
CA HIS A 94 -5.98 4.69 5.43
C HIS A 94 -7.34 4.88 4.76
N ARG A 95 -8.23 3.90 4.95
CA ARG A 95 -9.61 3.83 4.41
C ARG A 95 -10.36 5.17 4.36
N ASN A 96 -10.44 5.87 5.50
CA ASN A 96 -11.23 7.11 5.64
C ASN A 96 -10.40 8.41 5.67
N LEU A 97 -9.07 8.32 5.78
CA LEU A 97 -8.23 9.49 6.07
C LEU A 97 -7.34 9.87 4.90
N GLY A 98 -6.97 8.87 4.08
CA GLY A 98 -6.14 9.03 2.90
C GLY A 98 -4.69 8.64 3.12
N LEU A 99 -3.79 9.28 2.38
CA LEU A 99 -2.38 8.92 2.37
C LEU A 99 -1.62 9.60 3.51
N ARG A 100 -0.64 8.90 4.07
CA ARG A 100 0.24 9.47 5.09
C ARG A 100 1.64 8.88 5.02
N HIS A 101 2.59 9.72 5.36
CA HIS A 101 3.98 9.42 5.65
C HIS A 101 4.34 10.20 6.93
N ILE A 102 5.39 11.01 6.91
CA ILE A 102 5.66 12.01 7.96
C ILE A 102 4.60 13.11 7.88
N GLY A 103 4.01 13.49 9.01
CA GLY A 103 3.06 14.60 9.10
C GLY A 103 1.59 14.15 9.10
N THR A 104 0.73 14.96 8.46
CA THR A 104 -0.74 14.78 8.50
C THR A 104 -1.24 13.97 7.31
N PHE A 105 -2.40 13.33 7.47
CA PHE A 105 -3.10 12.70 6.35
C PHE A 105 -3.41 13.69 5.21
N ILE A 106 -3.08 13.25 4.00
CA ILE A 106 -3.46 13.86 2.73
C ILE A 106 -4.78 13.22 2.29
N PRO A 107 -5.90 13.96 2.32
CA PRO A 107 -7.19 13.43 1.94
C PRO A 107 -7.16 12.99 0.48
N THR A 108 -7.67 11.81 0.23
CA THR A 108 -7.79 11.22 -1.11
C THR A 108 -9.11 10.44 -1.17
N LYS A 109 -9.36 9.74 -2.28
CA LYS A 109 -10.52 8.85 -2.39
C LYS A 109 -10.54 7.85 -1.23
N GLU A 110 -11.71 7.59 -0.66
CA GLU A 110 -11.90 6.55 0.36
C GLU A 110 -12.16 5.19 -0.31
N TYR A 111 -12.03 4.09 0.43
CA TYR A 111 -12.39 2.75 -0.03
C TYR A 111 -13.18 1.98 1.02
N HIS A 112 -14.03 1.07 0.56
CA HIS A 112 -15.00 0.34 1.38
C HIS A 112 -14.84 -1.16 1.26
N ASP A 113 -15.66 -1.90 2.00
CA ASP A 113 -15.74 -3.35 1.85
C ASP A 113 -16.26 -3.68 0.44
N GLY A 114 -15.62 -4.65 -0.21
CA GLY A 114 -15.83 -4.98 -1.61
C GLY A 114 -14.92 -4.23 -2.60
N ASP A 115 -14.22 -3.18 -2.17
CA ASP A 115 -13.30 -2.46 -3.06
C ASP A 115 -11.96 -3.17 -3.20
N ARG A 116 -11.39 -3.08 -4.42
CA ARG A 116 -10.00 -3.44 -4.71
C ARG A 116 -9.10 -2.24 -4.45
N VAL A 117 -8.06 -2.45 -3.65
CA VAL A 117 -7.00 -1.46 -3.43
C VAL A 117 -5.70 -2.01 -4.01
N ALA A 118 -5.10 -1.26 -4.94
CA ALA A 118 -3.83 -1.62 -5.53
C ALA A 118 -2.74 -0.59 -5.24
N MET A 119 -1.52 -1.09 -5.13
CA MET A 119 -0.29 -0.32 -5.03
C MET A 119 0.61 -0.73 -6.18
N GLU A 120 1.05 0.25 -6.96
CA GLU A 120 2.00 0.04 -8.04
C GLU A 120 3.26 0.83 -7.74
N ILE A 121 4.37 0.12 -7.63
CA ILE A 121 5.69 0.73 -7.47
C ILE A 121 6.48 0.59 -8.76
N ASN A 122 7.20 1.64 -9.14
CA ASN A 122 8.19 1.61 -10.20
C ASN A 122 9.54 1.94 -9.59
N MET A 123 10.38 0.92 -9.42
CA MET A 123 11.72 1.01 -8.84
C MET A 123 12.81 1.26 -9.89
N ASN A 124 12.47 1.29 -11.18
CA ASN A 124 13.42 1.50 -12.28
C ASN A 124 13.65 2.99 -12.61
N ASN A 125 12.69 3.86 -12.27
CA ASN A 125 12.81 5.29 -12.55
C ASN A 125 13.76 5.98 -11.54
N GLU A 126 14.42 7.06 -11.97
CA GLU A 126 15.33 7.88 -11.15
C GLU A 126 14.69 8.25 -9.80
N PHE A 127 13.44 8.69 -9.84
CA PHE A 127 12.69 9.11 -8.66
C PHE A 127 11.88 8.02 -7.98
N ARG A 128 11.95 6.73 -8.37
CA ARG A 128 11.22 5.59 -7.79
C ARG A 128 9.81 5.92 -7.22
N THR A 129 8.76 5.53 -7.91
CA THR A 129 7.40 6.02 -7.59
C THR A 129 6.53 4.96 -6.92
N LEU A 130 5.60 5.38 -6.06
CA LEU A 130 4.45 4.58 -5.58
C LEU A 130 3.14 5.26 -5.96
N ARG A 131 2.24 4.50 -6.58
CA ARG A 131 0.90 4.93 -6.99
C ARG A 131 -0.14 4.02 -6.36
N PHE A 132 -1.30 4.58 -6.04
CA PHE A 132 -2.41 3.87 -5.42
C PHE A 132 -3.64 3.89 -6.33
N PHE A 133 -4.44 2.83 -6.28
CA PHE A 133 -5.67 2.68 -7.07
C PHE A 133 -6.80 2.14 -6.19
N VAL A 134 -8.01 2.64 -6.42
CA VAL A 134 -9.25 2.08 -5.85
C VAL A 134 -10.18 1.70 -6.98
N ASN A 135 -10.44 0.41 -7.15
CA ASN A 135 -11.18 -0.18 -8.27
C ASN A 135 -10.62 0.28 -9.61
N ASP A 136 -9.30 0.12 -9.80
CA ASP A 136 -8.54 0.51 -10.99
C ASP A 136 -8.54 2.00 -11.33
N VAL A 137 -9.15 2.84 -10.48
CA VAL A 137 -9.05 4.30 -10.57
C VAL A 137 -7.89 4.78 -9.71
N GLU A 138 -6.88 5.35 -10.36
CA GLU A 138 -5.71 5.93 -9.70
C GLU A 138 -6.07 7.14 -8.82
N LEU A 139 -5.42 7.24 -7.66
CA LEU A 139 -5.50 8.41 -6.79
C LEU A 139 -4.77 9.63 -7.38
N LYS A 140 -5.29 10.82 -7.10
CA LYS A 140 -4.67 12.10 -7.54
C LYS A 140 -3.33 12.42 -6.86
N SER A 141 -2.94 11.65 -5.86
CA SER A 141 -1.71 11.83 -5.10
C SER A 141 -0.86 10.58 -5.22
N TYR A 142 0.44 10.76 -5.48
CA TYR A 142 1.41 9.68 -5.60
C TYR A 142 2.71 10.04 -4.88
N VAL A 143 3.54 9.03 -4.61
CA VAL A 143 4.78 9.20 -3.84
C VAL A 143 5.98 9.06 -4.75
N ILE A 144 6.98 9.90 -4.54
CA ILE A 144 8.28 9.87 -5.23
C ILE A 144 9.42 9.76 -4.21
N CYS A 145 10.61 9.49 -4.72
CA CYS A 145 11.87 9.30 -4.01
C CYS A 145 11.82 8.16 -2.98
N LEU A 146 11.12 7.06 -3.28
CA LEU A 146 11.11 5.86 -2.41
C LEU A 146 12.53 5.42 -2.04
N PRO A 147 12.74 4.71 -0.92
CA PRO A 147 14.05 4.12 -0.61
C PRO A 147 14.43 3.08 -1.67
N ASN A 148 15.67 2.57 -1.61
CA ASN A 148 16.18 1.60 -2.60
C ASN A 148 15.45 0.26 -2.58
N ALA A 149 14.71 -0.03 -1.51
CA ALA A 149 14.09 -1.31 -1.27
C ALA A 149 12.87 -1.14 -0.35
N VAL A 150 11.74 -1.74 -0.73
CA VAL A 150 10.48 -1.65 0.03
C VAL A 150 9.75 -3.00 0.10
N ARG A 151 8.90 -3.18 1.11
CA ARG A 151 7.90 -4.26 1.18
C ARG A 151 6.49 -3.69 1.15
N PHE A 152 5.56 -4.47 0.61
CA PHE A 152 4.13 -4.21 0.80
C PHE A 152 3.67 -4.70 2.17
N TRP A 153 2.69 -4.02 2.75
CA TRP A 153 2.02 -4.49 3.96
C TRP A 153 0.52 -4.22 3.95
N VAL A 154 -0.19 -5.00 4.75
CA VAL A 154 -1.63 -4.87 5.00
C VAL A 154 -1.89 -4.97 6.50
N CYS A 155 -2.74 -4.09 7.05
CA CYS A 155 -3.07 -4.08 8.48
C CYS A 155 -4.47 -4.66 8.72
N LEU A 156 -4.53 -5.59 9.65
CA LEU A 156 -5.75 -6.14 10.24
C LEU A 156 -5.76 -5.74 11.72
N ASN A 157 -6.68 -4.86 12.11
CA ASN A 157 -6.74 -4.29 13.47
C ASN A 157 -8.17 -4.23 14.03
N ILE A 158 -9.12 -4.90 13.39
CA ILE A 158 -10.49 -5.05 13.85
C ILE A 158 -10.83 -6.54 13.82
N LYS A 159 -11.49 -7.05 14.86
CA LYS A 159 -12.01 -8.43 14.87
C LYS A 159 -12.81 -8.73 13.61
N ASP A 160 -12.55 -9.91 13.01
CA ASP A 160 -13.09 -10.36 11.73
C ASP A 160 -12.73 -9.51 10.51
N SER A 161 -11.89 -8.48 10.65
CA SER A 161 -11.40 -7.78 9.46
C SER A 161 -10.65 -8.76 8.57
N SER A 162 -10.85 -8.64 7.27
CA SER A 162 -10.29 -9.56 6.31
C SER A 162 -10.06 -8.94 4.95
N PHE A 163 -9.08 -9.49 4.25
CA PHE A 163 -8.80 -9.17 2.86
C PHE A 163 -8.41 -10.43 2.09
N LYS A 164 -8.48 -10.33 0.77
CA LYS A 164 -7.96 -11.34 -0.14
C LYS A 164 -6.85 -10.74 -1.00
N LEU A 165 -5.70 -11.38 -1.03
CA LEU A 165 -4.64 -11.05 -1.99
C LEU A 165 -5.09 -11.45 -3.40
N LEU A 166 -5.21 -10.47 -4.30
CA LEU A 166 -5.59 -10.68 -5.69
C LEU A 166 -4.36 -10.82 -6.58
N LYS A 167 -3.49 -9.82 -6.53
CA LYS A 167 -2.30 -9.73 -7.39
C LYS A 167 -1.06 -9.42 -6.57
N PHE A 168 0.02 -10.07 -6.94
CA PHE A 168 1.37 -9.67 -6.58
C PHE A 168 2.23 -10.03 -7.79
N GLU A 169 2.45 -9.07 -8.67
CA GLU A 169 2.96 -9.33 -10.02
C GLU A 169 3.95 -8.26 -10.46
N THR A 170 4.93 -8.65 -11.27
CA THR A 170 5.76 -7.71 -12.01
C THR A 170 5.06 -7.32 -13.30
N LEU A 171 5.12 -6.04 -13.67
CA LEU A 171 4.55 -5.51 -14.92
C LEU A 171 5.66 -5.20 -15.93
N SER A 172 5.39 -5.41 -17.22
CA SER A 172 6.28 -4.97 -18.30
C SER A 172 6.32 -3.45 -18.48
N LYS A 173 5.21 -2.77 -18.17
CA LYS A 173 5.07 -1.32 -18.30
C LYS A 173 4.28 -0.77 -17.11
N GLN A 174 4.56 0.48 -16.77
CA GLN A 174 3.82 1.20 -15.74
C GLN A 174 2.44 1.60 -16.28
N THR A 175 1.42 1.59 -15.41
CA THR A 175 0.08 2.04 -15.79
C THR A 175 0.12 3.49 -16.29
N GLU A 176 -0.57 3.81 -17.38
CA GLU A 176 -0.53 5.16 -17.95
C GLU A 176 -1.13 6.21 -16.99
N ILE A 177 -0.53 7.40 -16.96
CA ILE A 177 -1.03 8.52 -16.15
C ILE A 177 -2.22 9.14 -16.89
N THR A 178 -3.38 9.15 -16.24
CA THR A 178 -4.63 9.60 -16.85
C THR A 178 -5.02 11.04 -16.49
N HIS A 179 -4.30 11.66 -15.55
CA HIS A 179 -4.65 12.98 -15.02
C HIS A 179 -3.46 13.67 -14.36
N ARG A 180 -3.63 14.96 -14.03
CA ARG A 180 -2.63 15.70 -13.27
C ARG A 180 -2.55 15.16 -11.83
N LEU A 181 -1.38 14.65 -11.47
CA LEU A 181 -1.09 14.11 -10.15
C LEU A 181 -0.38 15.14 -9.28
N HIS A 182 -0.57 15.02 -7.96
CA HIS A 182 0.18 15.76 -6.96
C HIS A 182 1.22 14.82 -6.31
N GLU A 183 2.49 15.21 -6.41
CA GLU A 183 3.60 14.42 -5.91
C GLU A 183 3.90 14.71 -4.45
N TRP A 184 4.22 13.65 -3.72
CA TRP A 184 4.64 13.70 -2.33
C TRP A 184 5.98 12.98 -2.19
N GLN A 185 6.98 13.65 -1.64
CA GLN A 185 8.31 13.06 -1.54
C GLN A 185 8.45 12.26 -0.25
N TRP A 186 8.93 11.02 -0.34
CA TRP A 186 9.37 10.23 0.81
C TRP A 186 10.46 10.98 1.59
N GLY A 187 10.42 10.89 2.91
CA GLY A 187 11.33 11.58 3.83
C GLY A 187 10.94 13.03 4.14
N ASN A 188 9.98 13.61 3.41
CA ASN A 188 9.50 14.96 3.68
C ASN A 188 8.25 14.97 4.57
N PHE A 189 8.06 16.05 5.32
CA PHE A 189 6.84 16.30 6.06
C PHE A 189 5.69 16.63 5.10
N TRP A 190 4.60 15.86 5.16
CA TRP A 190 3.39 16.08 4.37
C TRP A 190 2.36 16.83 5.20
N ASN A 191 1.87 17.93 4.65
CA ASN A 191 0.78 18.69 5.23
C ASN A 191 -0.26 19.03 4.18
N LYS A 192 -1.50 19.22 4.63
CA LYS A 192 -2.51 19.81 3.74
C LYS A 192 -2.03 21.22 3.36
N PRO A 193 -2.06 21.61 2.09
CA PRO A 193 -1.83 23.00 1.73
C PRO A 193 -2.82 23.87 2.51
N LYS A 194 -2.31 24.87 3.24
CA LYS A 194 -3.17 25.85 3.91
C LYS A 194 -4.03 26.50 2.82
N LYS A 195 -5.35 26.47 2.96
CA LYS A 195 -6.21 27.34 2.15
C LYS A 195 -5.75 28.77 2.42
N GLN A 196 -5.12 29.41 1.44
CA GLN A 196 -4.89 30.83 1.48
C GLN A 196 -6.29 31.47 1.35
N CYS A 197 -6.86 31.95 2.46
CA CYS A 197 -7.98 32.87 2.38
C CYS A 197 -7.44 34.15 1.76
N SER A 198 -7.60 34.29 0.44
CA SER A 198 -7.52 35.59 -0.21
C SER A 198 -8.75 36.38 0.25
N ILE A 199 -8.58 37.21 1.27
CA ILE A 199 -9.54 38.27 1.57
C ILE A 199 -9.35 39.29 0.43
N GLN A 200 -10.33 39.36 -0.47
CA GLN A 200 -10.52 40.51 -1.36
C GLN A 200 -11.17 41.64 -0.58
#